data_AF-A0A931PSI3-F1
#
_entry.id   AF-A0A931PSI3-F1
#
_cell.length_a   1.000
_cell.length_b   1.000
_cell.length_c   1.000
_cell.angle_alpha   90.00
_cell.angle_beta   90.00
_cell.angle_gamma   90.00
#
_symmetry.space_group_name_H-M   'P 1'
#
loop_
_entity.id
_entity.type
_entity.pdbx_description
1 polymer ?
#
loop_
_entity_poly.entity_id
_entity_poly.type
_entity_poly.pdbx_seq_one_letter_code
_entity_poly.pdbx_strand_id
1 'polypeptide(L)'
;MVQSREDLIRQLCDAWIAAYQRSSSSSHEDPEKFRLHKNGIKFHELNYPEIQIACTSLSKVLLLKGMNTVISLDHQLFWAWAGELFLFSLPRTFSNEERYVQELLETCVLASITSITLSRQTNPLGFNEKFMLKAHLILAYLSLPLLEAILKKVCKAYVDYDGNVIKPFNVQGRGGNLKEYDPHSSSLSQRKCSSLRDLLHLFYKDVSDTDLKSKLDEMRKHLSTLDSTKDPFDLIYEWRNSSLHGHTNFQTIGGTILNLTILILFSQIRSDYERVRDDIWKTVQSDLVTYRSSGVLSPRYYLPFLVAKKLDKLVAEF
;
A
#
# COMPACT_ATOMS: atom_id res chain seq x y z
N MET A 1 -27.32 12.48 14.34
CA MET A 1 -26.97 11.38 13.41
C MET A 1 -25.61 10.86 13.82
N VAL A 2 -25.46 9.55 14.01
CA VAL A 2 -24.15 8.94 14.30
C VAL A 2 -23.34 8.99 13.00
N GLN A 3 -22.22 9.71 13.00
CA GLN A 3 -21.32 9.77 11.85
C GLN A 3 -20.78 8.35 11.56
N SER A 4 -20.77 7.94 10.30
CA SER A 4 -20.21 6.64 9.92
C SER A 4 -18.68 6.64 10.16
N ARG A 5 -18.10 5.47 10.47
CA ARG A 5 -16.65 5.37 10.67
C ARG A 5 -15.88 5.67 9.38
N GLU A 6 -16.43 5.33 8.22
CA GLU A 6 -15.85 5.70 6.94
C GLU A 6 -15.73 7.22 6.78
N ASP A 7 -16.79 7.97 7.11
CA ASP A 7 -16.79 9.43 7.02
C ASP A 7 -15.80 10.05 8.00
N LEU A 8 -15.68 9.47 9.20
CA LEU A 8 -14.69 9.89 10.18
C LEU A 8 -13.26 9.70 9.64
N ILE A 9 -12.94 8.56 9.03
CA ILE A 9 -11.62 8.30 8.43
C ILE A 9 -11.30 9.33 7.35
N ARG A 10 -12.24 9.58 6.43
CA ARG A 10 -12.07 10.60 5.36
C ARG A 10 -11.84 11.98 5.96
N GLN A 11 -12.69 12.38 6.92
CA GLN A 11 -12.61 13.69 7.57
C GLN A 11 -11.27 13.89 8.28
N LEU A 12 -10.78 12.87 8.99
CA LEU A 12 -9.49 12.93 9.68
C LEU A 12 -8.34 13.11 8.69
N CYS A 13 -8.28 12.32 7.63
CA CYS A 13 -7.25 12.47 6.59
C CYS A 13 -7.34 13.81 5.86
N ASP A 14 -8.53 14.32 5.57
CA ASP A 14 -8.74 15.61 4.93
C ASP A 14 -8.34 16.79 5.83
N ALA A 15 -8.70 16.73 7.11
CA ALA A 15 -8.30 17.72 8.10
C ALA A 15 -6.78 17.69 8.33
N TRP A 16 -6.18 16.50 8.31
CA TRP A 16 -4.73 16.34 8.39
C TRP A 16 -4.02 17.03 7.21
N ILE A 17 -4.48 16.78 5.99
CA ILE A 17 -4.00 17.45 4.77
C ILE A 17 -4.13 18.97 4.87
N ALA A 18 -5.32 19.46 5.28
CA ALA A 18 -5.60 20.88 5.39
C ALA A 18 -4.72 21.56 6.46
N ALA A 19 -4.48 20.91 7.59
CA ALA A 19 -3.62 21.42 8.65
C ALA A 19 -2.18 21.60 8.16
N TYR A 20 -1.63 20.63 7.42
CA TYR A 20 -0.31 20.78 6.81
C TYR A 20 -0.24 21.95 5.83
N GLN A 21 -1.25 22.10 4.96
CA GLN A 21 -1.29 23.20 4.00
C GLN A 21 -1.33 24.57 4.70
N ARG A 22 -2.09 24.70 5.79
CA ARG A 22 -2.18 25.94 6.60
C ARG A 22 -0.96 26.21 7.47
N SER A 23 -0.23 25.18 7.89
CA SER A 23 0.96 25.34 8.76
C SER A 23 2.10 26.15 8.10
N SER A 24 2.01 26.39 6.78
CA SER A 24 2.86 27.32 6.04
C SER A 24 2.53 28.81 6.29
N SER A 25 1.38 29.11 6.89
CA SER A 25 0.88 30.48 7.14
C SER A 25 0.48 30.67 8.60
N SER A 26 1.42 31.11 9.44
CA SER A 26 1.33 31.73 10.80
C SER A 26 0.39 31.16 11.90
N SER A 27 -0.49 30.21 11.62
CA SER A 27 -1.32 29.48 12.58
C SER A 27 -0.89 28.02 12.62
N HIS A 28 -0.14 27.65 13.66
CA HIS A 28 0.34 26.30 13.87
C HIS A 28 -0.75 25.40 14.46
N GLU A 29 -1.70 24.98 13.63
CA GLU A 29 -2.55 23.84 13.99
C GLU A 29 -1.71 22.56 13.90
N ASP A 30 -1.61 21.80 15.00
CA ASP A 30 -0.83 20.55 15.03
C ASP A 30 -1.50 19.48 14.15
N PRO A 31 -0.91 19.10 13.00
CA PRO A 31 -1.48 18.08 12.11
C PRO A 31 -1.55 16.70 12.79
N GLU A 32 -0.75 16.48 13.84
CA GLU A 32 -0.68 15.21 14.56
C GLU A 32 -1.94 14.89 15.36
N LYS A 33 -2.88 15.83 15.55
CA LYS A 33 -4.16 15.53 16.23
C LYS A 33 -5.15 14.79 15.33
N PHE A 34 -4.98 14.85 14.02
CA PHE A 34 -5.87 14.23 13.02
C PHE A 34 -5.45 12.82 12.62
N ARG A 35 -4.44 12.25 13.30
CA ARG A 35 -3.95 10.89 13.07
C ARG A 35 -5.05 9.86 13.34
N LEU A 36 -5.17 8.86 12.47
CA LEU A 36 -6.20 7.82 12.61
C LEU A 36 -6.07 7.10 13.96
N HIS A 37 -4.86 6.63 14.30
CA HIS A 37 -4.61 5.91 15.55
C HIS A 37 -4.86 6.77 16.80
N LYS A 38 -4.60 8.09 16.75
CA LYS A 38 -4.88 8.98 17.89
C LYS A 38 -6.37 9.25 18.09
N ASN A 39 -7.18 9.02 17.06
CA ASN A 39 -8.62 9.14 17.10
C ASN A 39 -9.31 7.77 17.24
N GLY A 40 -8.61 6.78 17.83
CA GLY A 40 -9.16 5.47 18.17
C GLY A 40 -9.40 4.54 16.98
N ILE A 41 -8.96 4.90 15.77
CA ILE A 41 -9.09 4.02 14.60
C ILE A 41 -8.03 2.92 14.67
N LYS A 42 -8.49 1.68 14.87
CA LYS A 42 -7.65 0.48 14.87
C LYS A 42 -7.92 -0.33 13.61
N PHE A 43 -6.89 -0.55 12.79
CA PHE A 43 -7.05 -1.19 11.48
C PHE A 43 -7.59 -2.62 11.54
N HIS A 44 -7.30 -3.38 12.61
CA HIS A 44 -7.82 -4.73 12.82
C HIS A 44 -9.32 -4.76 13.20
N GLU A 45 -9.92 -3.63 13.56
CA GLU A 45 -11.36 -3.52 13.84
C GLU A 45 -12.17 -3.04 12.62
N LEU A 46 -11.51 -2.68 11.51
CA LEU A 46 -12.17 -2.15 10.32
C LEU A 46 -12.83 -3.27 9.51
N ASN A 47 -14.05 -3.05 9.04
CA ASN A 47 -14.71 -3.92 8.04
C ASN A 47 -14.15 -3.67 6.62
N TYR A 48 -14.61 -4.43 5.62
CA TYR A 48 -14.08 -4.32 4.26
C TYR A 48 -14.22 -2.91 3.65
N PRO A 49 -15.40 -2.25 3.66
CA PRO A 49 -15.51 -0.87 3.21
C PRO A 49 -14.57 0.11 3.94
N GLU A 50 -14.50 0.02 5.27
CA GLU A 50 -13.69 0.92 6.09
C GLU A 50 -12.19 0.79 5.81
N ILE A 51 -11.66 -0.42 5.61
CA ILE A 51 -10.24 -0.63 5.32
C ILE A 51 -9.87 -0.13 3.92
N GLN A 52 -10.77 -0.23 2.95
CA GLN A 52 -10.59 0.34 1.61
C GLN A 52 -10.49 1.87 1.69
N ILE A 53 -11.37 2.49 2.48
CA ILE A 53 -11.36 3.95 2.69
C ILE A 53 -10.12 4.41 3.44
N ALA A 54 -9.66 3.65 4.43
CA ALA A 54 -8.38 3.92 5.08
C ALA A 54 -7.22 3.87 4.07
N CYS A 55 -7.21 2.87 3.17
CA CYS A 55 -6.18 2.72 2.14
C CYS A 55 -6.16 3.92 1.16
N THR A 56 -7.30 4.32 0.62
CA THR A 56 -7.37 5.46 -0.33
C THR A 56 -7.08 6.79 0.37
N SER A 57 -7.61 6.99 1.58
CA SER A 57 -7.40 8.22 2.36
C SER A 57 -5.95 8.38 2.80
N LEU A 58 -5.28 7.32 3.25
CA LEU A 58 -3.85 7.38 3.57
C LEU A 58 -2.99 7.61 2.31
N SER A 59 -3.37 7.04 1.17
CA SER A 59 -2.71 7.33 -0.12
C SER A 59 -2.79 8.81 -0.47
N LYS A 60 -3.93 9.45 -0.24
CA LYS A 60 -4.10 10.89 -0.44
C LYS A 60 -3.12 11.70 0.41
N VAL A 61 -2.92 11.30 1.67
CA VAL A 61 -1.99 11.97 2.57
C VAL A 61 -0.54 11.82 2.10
N LEU A 62 -0.18 10.67 1.50
CA LEU A 62 1.16 10.48 0.94
C LEU A 62 1.48 11.45 -0.20
N LEU A 63 0.48 11.80 -1.00
CA LEU A 63 0.60 12.55 -2.25
C LEU A 63 0.53 14.08 -2.06
N LEU A 64 0.78 14.58 -0.85
CA LEU A 64 0.72 16.02 -0.59
C LEU A 64 1.85 16.77 -1.30
N LYS A 65 1.47 17.60 -2.28
CA LYS A 65 2.41 18.39 -3.10
C LYS A 65 3.27 19.33 -2.23
N GLY A 66 4.57 19.37 -2.50
CA GLY A 66 5.50 20.31 -1.87
C GLY A 66 6.00 19.90 -0.48
N MET A 67 5.61 18.72 0.02
CA MET A 67 6.14 18.16 1.25
C MET A 67 7.08 16.99 0.96
N ASN A 68 8.16 16.91 1.74
CA ASN A 68 8.88 15.66 1.95
C ASN A 68 7.96 14.78 2.80
N THR A 69 7.00 14.12 2.17
CA THR A 69 5.97 13.33 2.86
C THR A 69 6.61 12.34 3.82
N VAL A 70 6.38 12.53 5.11
CA VAL A 70 6.83 11.62 6.16
C VAL A 70 5.85 10.46 6.23
N ILE A 71 6.31 9.27 5.86
CA ILE A 71 5.65 8.01 6.22
C ILE A 71 5.37 8.05 7.72
N SER A 72 4.10 8.04 8.09
CA SER A 72 3.69 8.16 9.48
C SER A 72 3.37 6.83 10.12
N LEU A 73 3.15 6.87 11.45
CA LEU A 73 2.70 5.70 12.20
C LEU A 73 1.37 5.12 11.67
N ASP A 74 0.43 5.95 11.18
CA ASP A 74 -0.81 5.45 10.58
C ASP A 74 -0.55 4.59 9.34
N HIS A 75 0.38 5.01 8.47
CA HIS A 75 0.77 4.23 7.28
C HIS A 75 1.40 2.91 7.70
N GLN A 76 2.29 2.95 8.69
CA GLN A 76 3.01 1.77 9.17
C GLN A 76 2.09 0.78 9.86
N LEU A 77 1.15 1.24 10.69
CA LEU A 77 0.12 0.40 11.29
C LEU A 77 -0.79 -0.23 10.23
N PHE A 78 -1.17 0.54 9.21
CA PHE A 78 -1.94 0.04 8.08
C PHE A 78 -1.17 -1.04 7.30
N TRP A 79 0.08 -0.79 6.93
CA TRP A 79 0.92 -1.74 6.19
C TRP A 79 1.26 -2.98 7.01
N ALA A 80 1.51 -2.83 8.31
CA ALA A 80 1.72 -3.95 9.21
C ALA A 80 0.47 -4.83 9.28
N TRP A 81 -0.72 -4.23 9.39
CA TRP A 81 -1.98 -4.97 9.39
C TRP A 81 -2.25 -5.67 8.05
N ALA A 82 -2.03 -4.98 6.93
CA ALA A 82 -2.12 -5.59 5.61
C ALA A 82 -1.13 -6.77 5.45
N GLY A 83 0.08 -6.63 5.99
CA GLY A 83 1.06 -7.72 6.07
C GLY A 83 0.53 -8.93 6.82
N GLU A 84 -0.07 -8.74 7.99
CA GLU A 84 -0.72 -9.84 8.73
C GLU A 84 -1.79 -10.54 7.89
N LEU A 85 -2.64 -9.75 7.24
CA LEU A 85 -3.75 -10.28 6.45
C LEU A 85 -3.30 -11.08 5.24
N PHE A 86 -2.25 -10.66 4.52
CA PHE A 86 -1.89 -11.30 3.25
C PHE A 86 -0.78 -12.35 3.37
N LEU A 87 0.12 -12.21 4.35
CA LEU A 87 1.29 -13.08 4.48
C LEU A 87 1.05 -14.24 5.45
N PHE A 88 0.10 -14.10 6.39
CA PHE A 88 -0.26 -15.15 7.34
C PHE A 88 -1.62 -15.82 7.06
N SER A 89 -2.37 -15.36 6.05
CA SER A 89 -3.58 -16.05 5.57
C SER A 89 -3.21 -17.26 4.68
N LEU A 90 -2.69 -18.33 5.27
CA LEU A 90 -2.44 -19.57 4.53
C LEU A 90 -3.78 -20.28 4.20
N PRO A 91 -4.01 -20.81 2.98
CA PRO A 91 -3.34 -20.60 1.68
C PRO A 91 -4.20 -19.74 0.72
N ARG A 92 -4.82 -18.64 1.19
CA ARG A 92 -5.87 -17.96 0.40
C ARG A 92 -5.37 -16.95 -0.61
N THR A 93 -4.28 -16.25 -0.30
CA THR A 93 -3.83 -15.11 -1.10
C THR A 93 -2.81 -15.50 -2.16
N PHE A 94 -1.87 -16.39 -1.82
CA PHE A 94 -0.80 -16.83 -2.72
C PHE A 94 -0.78 -18.35 -2.83
N SER A 95 -0.67 -18.88 -4.05
CA SER A 95 -0.38 -20.29 -4.30
C SER A 95 1.10 -20.59 -4.12
N ASN A 96 1.47 -21.88 -4.11
CA ASN A 96 2.88 -22.28 -4.00
C ASN A 96 3.73 -21.77 -5.17
N GLU A 97 3.17 -21.66 -6.38
CA GLU A 97 3.89 -21.09 -7.53
C GLU A 97 4.14 -19.57 -7.38
N GLU A 98 3.37 -18.90 -6.53
CA GLU A 98 3.42 -17.45 -6.32
C GLU A 98 4.29 -17.06 -5.11
N ARG A 99 5.06 -18.01 -4.55
CA ARG A 99 5.92 -17.79 -3.38
C ARG A 99 6.87 -16.61 -3.56
N TYR A 100 7.44 -16.42 -4.75
CA TYR A 100 8.32 -15.29 -5.01
C TYR A 100 7.60 -13.93 -4.91
N VAL A 101 6.31 -13.87 -5.26
CA VAL A 101 5.47 -12.67 -5.12
C VAL A 101 5.17 -12.42 -3.64
N GLN A 102 4.90 -13.49 -2.89
CA GLN A 102 4.71 -13.43 -1.44
C GLN A 102 5.96 -12.91 -0.73
N GLU A 103 7.14 -13.42 -1.05
CA GLU A 103 8.44 -12.98 -0.50
C GLU A 103 8.74 -11.52 -0.87
N LEU A 104 8.35 -11.08 -2.07
CA LEU A 104 8.49 -9.69 -2.50
C LEU A 104 7.53 -8.76 -1.73
N LEU A 105 6.29 -9.19 -1.49
CA LEU A 105 5.33 -8.47 -0.65
C LEU A 105 5.86 -8.35 0.78
N GLU A 106 6.32 -9.46 1.37
CA GLU A 106 6.93 -9.49 2.70
C GLU A 106 8.08 -8.49 2.80
N THR A 107 8.99 -8.50 1.83
CA THR A 107 10.14 -7.58 1.80
C THR A 107 9.68 -6.12 1.74
N CYS A 108 8.66 -5.81 0.94
CA CYS A 108 8.10 -4.45 0.86
C CYS A 108 7.44 -4.04 2.19
N VAL A 109 6.64 -4.91 2.81
CA VAL A 109 6.01 -4.65 4.11
C VAL A 109 7.07 -4.41 5.17
N LEU A 110 8.08 -5.27 5.28
CA LEU A 110 9.20 -5.11 6.22
C LEU A 110 9.94 -3.78 6.02
N ALA A 111 10.29 -3.45 4.78
CA ALA A 111 10.92 -2.18 4.45
C ALA A 111 10.04 -0.97 4.85
N SER A 112 8.72 -1.10 4.70
CA SER A 112 7.77 -0.04 5.02
C SER A 112 7.64 0.22 6.53
N ILE A 113 7.77 -0.82 7.37
CA ILE A 113 7.56 -0.72 8.83
C ILE A 113 8.86 -0.51 9.63
N THR A 114 10.03 -0.87 9.08
CA THR A 114 11.27 -0.83 9.87
C THR A 114 11.85 0.58 10.10
N SER A 115 11.34 1.59 9.39
CA SER A 115 11.80 2.98 9.53
C SER A 115 11.61 3.58 10.95
N ILE A 116 10.82 2.93 11.81
CA ILE A 116 10.49 3.37 13.18
C ILE A 116 11.61 3.10 14.19
N THR A 117 12.29 1.95 14.05
CA THR A 117 13.05 1.36 15.16
C THR A 117 14.37 2.10 15.45
N LEU A 118 14.87 2.86 14.47
CA LEU A 118 16.20 3.46 14.52
C LEU A 118 16.26 4.89 15.05
N SER A 119 15.12 5.58 15.10
CA SER A 119 15.04 7.01 15.42
C SER A 119 15.45 7.39 16.86
N ARG A 120 15.91 6.43 17.68
CA ARG A 120 16.14 6.62 19.13
C ARG A 120 17.51 6.20 19.65
N GLN A 121 18.45 5.77 18.80
CA GLN A 121 19.76 5.34 19.29
C GLN A 121 20.81 6.43 19.10
N THR A 122 21.40 6.88 20.20
CA THR A 122 22.53 7.84 20.27
C THR A 122 23.89 7.15 20.08
N ASN A 123 23.91 5.84 19.88
CA ASN A 123 25.13 5.05 19.63
C ASN A 123 25.50 5.07 18.15
N PRO A 124 26.78 4.87 17.79
CA PRO A 124 27.17 4.67 16.41
C PRO A 124 26.37 3.51 15.83
N LEU A 125 25.55 3.82 14.81
CA LEU A 125 24.70 2.86 14.13
C LEU A 125 25.57 1.75 13.52
N GLY A 126 25.26 0.50 13.87
CA GLY A 126 25.84 -0.66 13.22
C GLY A 126 25.46 -0.72 11.73
N PHE A 127 26.03 -1.70 11.03
CA PHE A 127 25.80 -1.87 9.60
C PHE A 127 24.31 -2.09 9.27
N ASN A 128 23.61 -2.86 10.09
CA ASN A 128 22.19 -3.18 9.91
C ASN A 128 21.33 -1.93 10.08
N GLU A 129 21.64 -1.09 11.07
CA GLU A 129 20.94 0.16 11.31
C GLU A 129 21.15 1.13 10.13
N LYS A 130 22.37 1.24 9.61
CA LYS A 130 22.65 2.04 8.39
C LYS A 130 21.90 1.52 7.17
N PHE A 131 21.75 0.20 7.04
CA PHE A 131 20.96 -0.40 5.98
C PHE A 131 19.47 -0.07 6.13
N MET A 132 18.93 -0.18 7.35
CA MET A 132 17.52 0.13 7.63
C MET A 132 17.19 1.62 7.46
N LEU A 133 18.16 2.54 7.58
CA LEU A 133 17.95 3.95 7.18
C LEU A 133 17.59 4.11 5.69
N LYS A 134 17.94 3.12 4.85
CA LYS A 134 17.60 3.08 3.42
C LYS A 134 16.31 2.32 3.12
N ALA A 135 15.54 1.90 4.14
CA ALA A 135 14.35 1.07 3.94
C ALA A 135 13.31 1.71 3.00
N HIS A 136 13.13 3.04 3.03
CA HIS A 136 12.26 3.73 2.09
C HIS A 136 12.74 3.66 0.64
N LEU A 137 14.06 3.67 0.41
CA LEU A 137 14.65 3.52 -0.91
C LEU A 137 14.45 2.09 -1.42
N ILE A 138 14.64 1.09 -0.54
CA ILE A 138 14.35 -0.32 -0.83
C ILE A 138 12.87 -0.46 -1.23
N LEU A 139 11.95 0.11 -0.44
CA LEU A 139 10.52 0.08 -0.75
C LEU A 139 10.22 0.73 -2.11
N ALA A 140 10.81 1.89 -2.41
CA ALA A 140 10.60 2.55 -3.69
C ALA A 140 11.03 1.69 -4.88
N TYR A 141 12.16 0.98 -4.76
CA TYR A 141 12.66 0.11 -5.83
C TYR A 141 11.90 -1.21 -5.96
N LEU A 142 11.40 -1.78 -4.86
CA LEU A 142 10.72 -3.08 -4.86
C LEU A 142 9.20 -3.00 -5.05
N SER A 143 8.57 -1.88 -4.69
CA SER A 143 7.12 -1.72 -4.80
C SER A 143 6.61 -1.77 -6.25
N LEU A 144 7.38 -1.27 -7.22
CA LEU A 144 7.00 -1.31 -8.64
C LEU A 144 7.02 -2.74 -9.23
N PRO A 145 8.09 -3.54 -9.09
CA PRO A 145 8.05 -4.94 -9.52
C PRO A 145 7.01 -5.76 -8.73
N LEU A 146 6.76 -5.41 -7.46
CA LEU A 146 5.66 -6.02 -6.70
C LEU A 146 4.30 -5.72 -7.34
N LEU A 147 4.01 -4.45 -7.64
CA LEU A 147 2.78 -4.06 -8.31
C LEU A 147 2.63 -4.76 -9.67
N GLU A 148 3.71 -4.86 -10.46
CA GLU A 148 3.70 -5.60 -11.73
C GLU A 148 3.34 -7.08 -11.52
N ALA A 149 3.96 -7.75 -10.55
CA ALA A 149 3.68 -9.16 -10.25
C ALA A 149 2.24 -9.38 -9.76
N ILE A 150 1.73 -8.50 -8.89
CA ILE A 150 0.33 -8.53 -8.43
C ILE A 150 -0.64 -8.26 -9.57
N LEU A 151 -0.34 -7.33 -10.48
CA LEU A 151 -1.17 -7.08 -11.67
C LEU A 151 -1.21 -8.30 -12.58
N LYS A 152 -0.08 -8.97 -12.84
CA LYS A 152 -0.06 -10.23 -13.61
C LYS A 152 -0.86 -11.33 -12.93
N LYS A 153 -0.77 -11.44 -11.59
CA LYS A 153 -1.58 -12.37 -10.79
C LYS A 153 -3.08 -12.15 -11.03
N VAL A 154 -3.57 -10.92 -10.85
CA VAL A 154 -5.02 -10.63 -10.97
C VAL A 154 -5.49 -10.60 -12.42
N CYS A 155 -4.60 -10.28 -13.38
CA CYS A 155 -4.85 -10.31 -14.82
C CYS A 155 -4.48 -11.65 -15.47
N LYS A 156 -4.30 -12.74 -14.71
CA LYS A 156 -3.83 -14.04 -15.23
C LYS A 156 -4.69 -14.66 -16.35
N ALA A 157 -5.94 -14.22 -16.49
CA ALA A 157 -6.80 -14.61 -17.60
C ALA A 157 -6.37 -14.00 -18.95
N TYR A 158 -5.52 -12.97 -18.93
CA TYR A 158 -5.06 -12.21 -20.09
C TYR A 158 -3.55 -12.27 -20.30
N VAL A 159 -2.76 -12.28 -19.22
CA VAL A 159 -1.30 -12.21 -19.27
C VAL A 159 -0.69 -13.13 -18.22
N ASP A 160 0.29 -13.94 -18.58
CA ASP A 160 1.04 -14.78 -17.62
C ASP A 160 2.12 -13.98 -16.85
N TYR A 161 2.83 -14.65 -15.95
CA TYR A 161 3.89 -14.01 -15.16
C TYR A 161 5.12 -13.56 -15.97
N ASP A 162 5.39 -14.22 -17.11
CA ASP A 162 6.45 -13.86 -18.05
C ASP A 162 6.03 -12.70 -18.99
N GLY A 163 4.77 -12.26 -18.88
CA GLY A 163 4.19 -11.21 -19.69
C GLY A 163 3.68 -11.69 -21.04
N ASN A 164 3.61 -12.99 -21.31
CA ASN A 164 2.97 -13.48 -22.54
C ASN A 164 1.46 -13.25 -22.47
N VAL A 165 0.89 -12.80 -23.57
CA VAL A 165 -0.56 -12.63 -23.70
C VAL A 165 -1.18 -14.01 -23.88
N ILE A 166 -2.21 -14.31 -23.09
CA ILE A 166 -3.00 -15.55 -23.14
C ILE A 166 -4.32 -15.31 -23.85
N LYS A 167 -4.93 -14.13 -23.64
CA LYS A 167 -6.21 -13.73 -24.23
C LYS A 167 -6.08 -12.34 -24.84
N PRO A 168 -6.63 -12.08 -26.04
CA PRO A 168 -6.56 -10.76 -26.65
C PRO A 168 -7.19 -9.67 -25.78
N PHE A 169 -6.57 -8.49 -25.77
CA PHE A 169 -7.11 -7.29 -25.13
C PHE A 169 -6.54 -6.02 -25.78
N ASN A 170 -7.08 -4.86 -25.40
CA ASN A 170 -6.58 -3.59 -25.88
C ASN A 170 -6.57 -2.52 -24.78
N VAL A 171 -5.58 -1.63 -24.89
CA VAL A 171 -5.39 -0.52 -23.97
C VAL A 171 -5.18 0.77 -24.76
N GLN A 172 -5.49 1.91 -24.14
CA GLN A 172 -5.20 3.20 -24.76
C GLN A 172 -3.69 3.45 -24.72
N GLY A 173 -3.07 3.66 -25.88
CA GLY A 173 -1.65 4.02 -26.01
C GLY A 173 -1.38 5.49 -25.66
N ARG A 174 -0.10 5.84 -25.50
CA ARG A 174 0.34 7.21 -25.09
C ARG A 174 -0.07 8.32 -26.05
N GLY A 175 -0.23 8.01 -27.33
CA GLY A 175 -0.69 8.96 -28.35
C GLY A 175 -2.20 8.97 -28.56
N GLY A 176 -2.99 8.38 -27.64
CA GLY A 176 -4.43 8.21 -27.79
C GLY A 176 -4.84 7.04 -28.69
N ASN A 177 -3.93 6.52 -29.51
CA ASN A 177 -4.16 5.35 -30.37
C ASN A 177 -4.37 4.07 -29.55
N LEU A 178 -5.26 3.20 -30.02
CA LEU A 178 -5.47 1.90 -29.40
C LEU A 178 -4.25 0.99 -29.62
N LYS A 179 -3.77 0.38 -28.55
CA LYS A 179 -2.72 -0.65 -28.60
C LYS A 179 -3.35 -2.01 -28.37
N GLU A 180 -3.19 -2.89 -29.35
CA GLU A 180 -3.75 -4.23 -29.35
C GLU A 180 -2.71 -5.27 -28.91
N TYR A 181 -3.18 -6.21 -28.11
CA TYR A 181 -2.45 -7.38 -27.64
C TYR A 181 -3.17 -8.64 -28.10
N ASP A 182 -2.44 -9.55 -28.74
CA ASP A 182 -2.99 -10.76 -29.32
C ASP A 182 -1.94 -11.89 -29.24
N PRO A 183 -2.25 -13.05 -28.60
CA PRO A 183 -1.35 -14.21 -28.51
C PRO A 183 -0.92 -14.76 -29.87
N HIS A 184 -1.73 -14.56 -30.92
CA HIS A 184 -1.50 -15.09 -32.27
C HIS A 184 -0.92 -14.07 -33.24
N SER A 185 -0.63 -12.85 -32.78
CA SER A 185 0.00 -11.83 -33.63
C SER A 185 1.39 -12.25 -34.10
N SER A 186 1.72 -11.90 -35.34
CA SER A 186 3.08 -12.02 -35.87
C SER A 186 4.08 -11.13 -35.12
N SER A 187 3.63 -10.03 -34.51
CA SER A 187 4.47 -9.10 -33.77
C SER A 187 4.71 -9.57 -32.33
N LEU A 188 5.98 -9.67 -31.94
CA LEU A 188 6.37 -9.99 -30.56
C LEU A 188 5.84 -8.93 -29.56
N SER A 189 5.77 -7.66 -29.97
CA SER A 189 5.29 -6.57 -29.10
C SER A 189 3.79 -6.64 -28.81
N GLN A 190 3.01 -7.37 -29.62
CA GLN A 190 1.59 -7.63 -29.40
C GLN A 190 1.36 -8.95 -28.64
N ARG A 191 2.32 -9.90 -28.72
CA ARG A 191 2.29 -11.15 -27.95
C ARG A 191 2.79 -11.03 -26.51
N LYS A 192 3.45 -9.91 -26.16
CA LYS A 192 4.00 -9.69 -24.81
C LYS A 192 3.58 -8.35 -24.21
N CYS A 193 3.00 -8.38 -23.02
CA CYS A 193 2.70 -7.24 -22.17
C CYS A 193 3.61 -7.19 -20.94
N SER A 194 4.71 -6.44 -21.05
CA SER A 194 5.65 -6.15 -19.94
C SER A 194 5.57 -4.70 -19.43
N SER A 195 4.57 -3.95 -19.91
CA SER A 195 4.37 -2.56 -19.55
C SER A 195 3.46 -2.45 -18.33
N LEU A 196 4.01 -1.98 -17.21
CA LEU A 196 3.24 -1.74 -15.98
C LEU A 196 2.02 -0.83 -16.23
N ARG A 197 2.18 0.18 -17.09
CA ARG A 197 1.11 1.08 -17.53
C ARG A 197 -0.03 0.30 -18.20
N ASP A 198 0.33 -0.56 -19.15
CA ASP A 198 -0.65 -1.29 -19.96
C ASP A 198 -1.36 -2.36 -19.09
N LEU A 199 -0.65 -2.98 -18.14
CA LEU A 199 -1.24 -3.85 -17.12
C LEU A 199 -2.22 -3.10 -16.21
N LEU A 200 -1.90 -1.87 -15.78
CA LEU A 200 -2.82 -1.03 -15.00
C LEU A 200 -4.09 -0.69 -15.78
N HIS A 201 -3.97 -0.33 -17.07
CA HIS A 201 -5.13 -0.07 -17.91
C HIS A 201 -6.00 -1.31 -18.13
N LEU A 202 -5.39 -2.47 -18.44
CA LEU A 202 -6.08 -3.75 -18.55
C LEU A 202 -6.83 -4.08 -17.26
N PHE A 203 -6.13 -4.00 -16.13
CA PHE A 203 -6.70 -4.28 -14.82
C PHE A 203 -7.88 -3.36 -14.51
N TYR A 204 -7.70 -2.05 -14.70
CA TYR A 204 -8.76 -1.07 -14.46
C TYR A 204 -9.95 -1.29 -15.37
N LYS A 205 -9.74 -1.55 -16.67
CA LYS A 205 -10.83 -1.64 -17.65
C LYS A 205 -11.59 -2.97 -17.55
N ASP A 206 -10.86 -4.09 -17.61
CA ASP A 206 -11.41 -5.40 -17.93
C ASP A 206 -11.45 -6.38 -16.74
N VAL A 207 -10.73 -6.10 -15.65
CA VAL A 207 -10.64 -6.99 -14.47
C VAL A 207 -11.33 -6.41 -13.24
N SER A 208 -11.22 -5.10 -13.01
CA SER A 208 -11.75 -4.44 -11.82
C SER A 208 -13.28 -4.33 -11.85
N ASP A 209 -13.91 -4.69 -10.74
CA ASP A 209 -15.34 -4.47 -10.54
C ASP A 209 -15.67 -2.98 -10.30
N THR A 210 -16.95 -2.64 -10.23
CA THR A 210 -17.41 -1.24 -10.10
C THR A 210 -16.94 -0.56 -8.81
N ASP A 211 -16.89 -1.32 -7.71
CA ASP A 211 -16.50 -0.80 -6.40
C ASP A 211 -14.99 -0.50 -6.37
N LEU A 212 -14.17 -1.45 -6.86
CA LEU A 212 -12.74 -1.26 -6.97
C LEU A 212 -12.37 -0.16 -7.97
N LYS A 213 -13.08 -0.06 -9.10
CA LYS A 213 -12.94 1.05 -10.05
C LYS A 213 -13.13 2.41 -9.38
N SER A 214 -14.16 2.55 -8.54
CA SER A 214 -14.39 3.78 -7.78
C SER A 214 -13.21 4.12 -6.86
N LYS A 215 -12.62 3.14 -6.18
CA LYS A 215 -11.44 3.36 -5.32
C LYS A 215 -10.17 3.68 -6.13
N LEU A 216 -9.99 3.04 -7.28
CA LEU A 216 -8.91 3.37 -8.21
C LEU A 216 -9.08 4.78 -8.77
N ASP A 217 -10.30 5.21 -9.07
CA ASP A 217 -10.59 6.57 -9.53
C ASP A 217 -10.26 7.62 -8.46
N GLU A 218 -10.54 7.34 -7.19
CA GLU A 218 -10.09 8.19 -6.06
C GLU A 218 -8.56 8.33 -6.06
N MET A 219 -7.82 7.21 -6.16
CA MET A 219 -6.35 7.24 -6.21
C MET A 219 -5.83 7.97 -7.46
N ARG A 220 -6.43 7.73 -8.62
CA ARG A 220 -6.08 8.41 -9.88
C ARG A 220 -6.29 9.91 -9.76
N LYS A 221 -7.40 10.36 -9.18
CA LYS A 221 -7.67 11.77 -8.92
C LYS A 221 -6.59 12.39 -8.03
N HIS A 222 -6.11 11.67 -7.01
CA HIS A 222 -5.02 12.16 -6.16
C HIS A 222 -3.69 12.24 -6.91
N LEU A 223 -3.35 11.24 -7.72
CA LEU A 223 -2.16 11.25 -8.57
C LEU A 223 -2.16 12.42 -9.57
N SER A 224 -3.32 12.74 -10.17
CA SER A 224 -3.47 13.90 -11.05
C SER A 224 -3.18 15.24 -10.36
N THR A 225 -3.18 15.32 -9.02
CA THR A 225 -2.78 16.55 -8.32
C THR A 225 -1.28 16.80 -8.34
N LEU A 226 -0.47 15.76 -8.55
CA LEU A 226 0.98 15.88 -8.67
C LEU A 226 1.37 16.41 -10.06
N ASP A 227 0.75 15.85 -11.10
CA ASP A 227 0.91 16.28 -12.49
C ASP A 227 -0.43 16.15 -13.21
N SER A 228 -1.08 17.29 -13.47
CA SER A 228 -2.37 17.35 -14.16
C SER A 228 -2.28 17.18 -15.66
N THR A 229 -1.06 17.11 -16.22
CA THR A 229 -0.84 17.00 -17.68
C THR A 229 -0.72 15.55 -18.15
N LYS A 230 -0.64 14.60 -17.22
CA LYS A 230 -0.42 13.18 -17.51
C LYS A 230 -1.55 12.32 -17.00
N ASP A 231 -1.78 11.20 -17.67
CA ASP A 231 -2.60 10.13 -17.10
C ASP A 231 -1.89 9.56 -15.85
N PRO A 232 -2.62 9.30 -14.75
CA PRO A 232 -2.04 8.73 -13.54
C PRO A 232 -1.26 7.42 -13.71
N PHE A 233 -1.65 6.55 -14.64
CA PHE A 233 -0.91 5.30 -14.90
C PHE A 233 0.36 5.55 -15.70
N ASP A 234 0.37 6.56 -16.58
CA ASP A 234 1.60 7.05 -17.20
C ASP A 234 2.56 7.62 -16.15
N LEU A 235 2.06 8.40 -15.18
CA LEU A 235 2.88 8.91 -14.07
C LEU A 235 3.52 7.79 -13.23
N ILE A 236 2.75 6.76 -12.86
CA ILE A 236 3.28 5.58 -12.15
C ILE A 236 4.38 4.88 -12.96
N TYR A 237 4.17 4.73 -14.27
CA TYR A 237 5.17 4.13 -15.14
C TYR A 237 6.45 4.95 -15.21
N GLU A 238 6.34 6.28 -15.29
CA GLU A 238 7.50 7.17 -15.30
C GLU A 238 8.29 7.13 -13.98
N TRP A 239 7.62 6.97 -12.83
CA TRP A 239 8.30 6.81 -11.54
C TRP A 239 9.29 5.65 -11.53
N ARG A 240 9.07 4.59 -12.33
CA ARG A 240 10.07 3.53 -12.53
C ARG A 240 11.40 4.07 -13.05
N ASN A 241 11.35 5.00 -13.99
CA ASN A 241 12.56 5.59 -14.58
C ASN A 241 13.10 6.73 -13.71
N SER A 242 12.23 7.59 -13.17
CA SER A 242 12.65 8.74 -12.36
C SER A 242 13.25 8.35 -11.00
N SER A 243 12.74 7.28 -10.38
CA SER A 243 13.32 6.75 -9.13
C SER A 243 14.76 6.28 -9.34
N LEU A 244 15.10 5.69 -10.49
CA LEU A 244 16.47 5.30 -10.82
C LEU A 244 17.43 6.50 -10.95
N HIS A 245 16.92 7.71 -11.15
CA HIS A 245 17.71 8.92 -11.37
C HIS A 245 17.76 9.87 -10.15
N GLY A 246 17.16 9.52 -9.01
CA GLY A 246 17.33 10.27 -7.75
C GLY A 246 16.61 11.62 -7.65
N HIS A 247 15.74 11.96 -8.61
CA HIS A 247 15.07 13.26 -8.68
C HIS A 247 13.72 13.33 -7.95
N THR A 248 13.29 12.25 -7.29
CA THR A 248 11.92 12.09 -6.76
C THR A 248 11.87 11.73 -5.27
N ASN A 249 10.78 12.09 -4.59
CA ASN A 249 10.49 11.69 -3.21
C ASN A 249 10.20 10.17 -3.15
N PHE A 250 11.26 9.37 -2.97
CA PHE A 250 11.22 7.91 -2.89
C PHE A 250 10.19 7.36 -1.89
N GLN A 251 10.05 8.02 -0.73
CA GLN A 251 9.08 7.63 0.30
C GLN A 251 7.65 7.71 -0.23
N THR A 252 7.32 8.79 -0.94
CA THR A 252 5.99 8.98 -1.54
C THR A 252 5.71 7.94 -2.61
N ILE A 253 6.66 7.70 -3.51
CA ILE A 253 6.51 6.69 -4.57
C ILE A 253 6.30 5.31 -3.94
N GLY A 254 7.23 4.87 -3.09
CA GLY A 254 7.17 3.53 -2.49
C GLY A 254 5.89 3.30 -1.70
N GLY A 255 5.50 4.25 -0.85
CA GLY A 255 4.26 4.14 -0.08
C GLY A 255 2.99 4.16 -0.93
N THR A 256 2.94 5.00 -1.97
CA THR A 256 1.77 5.09 -2.86
C THR A 256 1.59 3.80 -3.67
N ILE A 257 2.69 3.27 -4.22
CA ILE A 257 2.66 2.02 -4.98
C ILE A 257 2.34 0.83 -4.08
N LEU A 258 2.84 0.80 -2.84
CA LEU A 258 2.46 -0.22 -1.87
C LEU A 258 0.96 -0.13 -1.53
N ASN A 259 0.40 1.06 -1.28
CA ASN A 259 -1.04 1.22 -1.05
C ASN A 259 -1.87 0.76 -2.24
N LEU A 260 -1.48 1.11 -3.47
CA LEU A 260 -2.19 0.64 -4.67
C LEU A 260 -2.16 -0.89 -4.77
N THR A 261 -1.02 -1.50 -4.47
CA THR A 261 -0.87 -2.96 -4.44
C THR A 261 -1.77 -3.59 -3.38
N ILE A 262 -1.78 -3.05 -2.16
CA ILE A 262 -2.62 -3.51 -1.05
C ILE A 262 -4.11 -3.37 -1.37
N LEU A 263 -4.51 -2.26 -2.00
CA LEU A 263 -5.89 -2.04 -2.46
C LEU A 263 -6.33 -3.16 -3.42
N ILE A 264 -5.47 -3.50 -4.39
CA ILE A 264 -5.72 -4.61 -5.33
C ILE A 264 -5.82 -5.94 -4.58
N LEU A 265 -4.91 -6.21 -3.63
CA LEU A 265 -4.93 -7.44 -2.84
C LEU A 265 -6.20 -7.59 -2.00
N PHE A 266 -6.70 -6.50 -1.40
CA PHE A 266 -7.96 -6.56 -0.66
C PHE A 266 -9.13 -7.03 -1.53
N SER A 267 -9.18 -6.60 -2.80
CA SER A 267 -10.23 -7.05 -3.72
C SER A 267 -10.25 -8.58 -3.90
N GLN A 268 -9.08 -9.23 -3.78
CA GLN A 268 -8.97 -10.69 -3.91
C GLN A 268 -9.57 -11.45 -2.73
N ILE A 269 -9.72 -10.80 -1.58
CA ILE A 269 -10.28 -11.40 -0.37
C ILE A 269 -11.64 -10.77 0.01
N ARG A 270 -12.26 -9.98 -0.87
CA ARG A 270 -13.48 -9.22 -0.58
C ARG A 270 -14.58 -10.03 0.09
N SER A 271 -14.91 -11.21 -0.44
CA SER A 271 -15.97 -12.07 0.09
C SER A 271 -15.65 -12.74 1.43
N ASP A 272 -14.37 -12.80 1.78
CA ASP A 272 -13.85 -13.50 2.95
C ASP A 272 -13.18 -12.57 3.96
N TYR A 273 -13.18 -11.25 3.71
CA TYR A 273 -12.34 -10.30 4.43
C TYR A 273 -12.59 -10.34 5.93
N GLU A 274 -13.85 -10.24 6.36
CA GLU A 274 -14.21 -10.21 7.79
C GLU A 274 -13.74 -11.49 8.50
N ARG A 275 -13.91 -12.63 7.83
CA ARG A 275 -13.48 -13.94 8.35
C ARG A 275 -11.96 -14.03 8.45
N VAL A 276 -11.24 -13.64 7.40
CA VAL A 276 -9.77 -13.59 7.41
C VAL A 276 -9.27 -12.66 8.51
N ARG A 277 -9.86 -11.46 8.61
CA ARG A 277 -9.54 -10.45 9.62
C ARG A 277 -9.69 -11.02 11.04
N ASP A 278 -10.80 -11.67 11.33
CA ASP A 278 -11.09 -12.21 12.66
C ASP A 278 -10.17 -13.40 13.02
N ASP A 279 -9.89 -14.29 12.06
CA ASP A 279 -8.98 -15.42 12.24
C ASP A 279 -7.54 -14.96 12.53
N ILE A 280 -7.05 -13.98 11.75
CA ILE A 280 -5.74 -13.38 11.93
C ILE A 280 -5.68 -12.63 13.27
N TRP A 281 -6.71 -11.86 13.61
CA TRP A 281 -6.73 -11.11 14.86
C TRP A 281 -6.69 -12.03 16.09
N LYS A 282 -7.45 -13.12 16.12
CA LYS A 282 -7.36 -14.13 17.19
C LYS A 282 -5.95 -14.68 17.35
N THR A 283 -5.26 -14.91 16.24
CA THR A 283 -3.88 -15.40 16.25
C THR A 283 -2.93 -14.35 16.83
N VAL A 284 -3.06 -13.09 16.41
CA VAL A 284 -2.29 -11.96 16.96
C VAL A 284 -2.54 -11.79 18.46
N GLN A 285 -3.78 -11.94 18.92
CA GLN A 285 -4.12 -11.88 20.35
C GLN A 285 -3.46 -13.02 21.14
N SER A 286 -3.46 -14.24 20.61
CA SER A 286 -2.77 -15.38 21.21
C SER A 286 -1.26 -15.11 21.33
N ASP A 287 -0.64 -14.62 20.26
CA ASP A 287 0.79 -14.29 20.25
C ASP A 287 1.12 -13.16 21.24
N LEU A 288 0.21 -12.19 21.41
CA LEU A 288 0.36 -11.11 22.42
C LEU A 288 0.31 -11.65 23.85
N VAL A 289 -0.56 -12.62 24.15
CA VAL A 289 -0.60 -13.29 25.46
C VAL A 289 0.70 -14.06 25.71
N THR A 290 1.18 -14.82 24.72
CA THR A 290 2.47 -15.53 24.80
C THR A 290 3.64 -14.57 24.99
N TYR A 291 3.65 -13.43 24.30
CA TYR A 291 4.67 -12.40 24.51
C TYR A 291 4.64 -11.86 25.94
N ARG A 292 3.45 -11.55 26.49
CA ARG A 292 3.31 -11.03 27.86
C ARG A 292 3.80 -12.02 28.92
N SER A 293 3.69 -13.33 28.67
CA SER A 293 4.14 -14.36 29.61
C SER A 293 5.62 -14.71 29.46
N SER A 294 6.14 -14.75 28.23
CA SER A 294 7.51 -15.24 27.95
C SER A 294 8.53 -14.15 27.64
N GLY A 295 8.09 -12.95 27.27
CA GLY A 295 8.93 -11.88 26.73
C GLY A 295 9.42 -12.12 25.29
N VAL A 296 9.03 -13.24 24.65
CA VAL A 296 9.48 -13.63 23.30
C VAL A 296 8.49 -13.13 22.26
N LEU A 297 8.97 -12.34 21.29
CA LEU A 297 8.16 -11.83 20.19
C LEU A 297 7.99 -12.89 19.09
N SER A 298 6.74 -13.18 18.73
CA SER A 298 6.40 -13.89 17.49
C SER A 298 6.81 -13.04 16.28
N PRO A 299 7.25 -13.63 15.15
CA PRO A 299 7.67 -12.91 13.94
C PRO A 299 6.44 -12.35 13.19
N ARG A 300 5.74 -11.42 13.84
CA ARG A 300 4.52 -10.76 13.37
C ARG A 300 4.83 -9.34 12.92
N TYR A 301 4.13 -8.85 11.92
CA TYR A 301 4.30 -7.48 11.42
C TYR A 301 3.58 -6.47 12.32
N TYR A 302 2.42 -6.84 12.88
CA TYR A 302 1.57 -5.93 13.67
C TYR A 302 1.86 -5.97 15.17
N LEU A 303 2.26 -7.14 15.70
CA LEU A 303 2.54 -7.32 17.12
C LEU A 303 3.59 -6.34 17.71
N PRO A 304 4.70 -6.01 17.03
CA PRO A 304 5.69 -5.07 17.56
C PRO A 304 5.10 -3.69 17.87
N PHE A 305 4.07 -3.28 17.14
CA PHE A 305 3.37 -2.02 17.39
C PHE A 305 2.53 -2.10 18.66
N LEU A 306 1.81 -3.21 18.86
CA LEU A 306 0.98 -3.41 20.05
C LEU A 306 1.79 -3.48 21.34
N VAL A 307 3.02 -3.99 21.26
CA VAL A 307 3.92 -4.20 22.39
C VAL A 307 4.79 -2.98 22.73
N ALA A 308 5.03 -2.09 21.76
CA ALA A 308 5.86 -0.93 22.01
C ALA A 308 5.20 -0.01 23.05
N LYS A 309 5.80 0.11 24.26
CA LYS A 309 5.35 0.88 25.44
C LYS A 309 4.74 2.29 25.25
N LYS A 310 4.85 2.91 24.07
CA LYS A 310 4.13 4.15 23.73
C LYS A 310 2.68 3.91 23.29
N LEU A 311 2.33 2.69 22.85
CA LEU A 311 0.98 2.22 22.57
C LEU A 311 0.32 1.56 23.79
N ASP A 312 1.07 1.19 24.83
CA ASP A 312 0.47 0.66 26.08
C ASP A 312 -0.40 1.69 26.82
N LYS A 313 -0.12 3.00 26.69
CA LYS A 313 -1.08 4.04 27.14
C LYS A 313 -2.39 4.05 26.32
N LEU A 314 -2.38 3.50 25.10
CA LEU A 314 -3.55 3.39 24.21
C LEU A 314 -4.31 2.06 24.39
N VAL A 315 -3.71 1.05 25.02
CA VAL A 315 -4.35 -0.24 25.31
C VAL A 315 -4.79 -0.36 26.78
N ALA A 316 -4.16 0.38 27.69
CA ALA A 316 -4.50 0.39 29.12
C ALA A 316 -5.73 1.27 29.50
N GLU A 317 -6.39 1.90 28.52
CA GLU A 317 -7.69 2.60 28.72
C GLU A 317 -8.90 1.79 28.19
N PHE A 318 -8.74 0.46 28.10
CA PHE A 318 -9.82 -0.52 27.91
C PHE A 318 -9.65 -1.68 28.90
#